data_AF-A0A1M5TTE5-F1
#
_entry.id   AF-A0A1M5TTE5-F1
#
_cell.length_a   1.000
_cell.length_b   1.000
_cell.length_c   1.000
_cell.angle_alpha   90.00
_cell.angle_beta   90.00
_cell.angle_gamma   90.00
#
_symmetry.space_group_name_H-M   'P 1'
#
loop_
_entity.id
_entity.type
_entity.pdbx_description
1 polymer ?
#
loop_
_entity_poly.entity_id
_entity_poly.type
_entity_poly.pdbx_seq_one_letter_code
_entity_poly.pdbx_strand_id
1 'polypeptide(L)'
;MKTFRVSTSTSPRLRTGCAWMFTLAMVLASCSDADNPSPSPQHNDPVITGEGTPNGEPTSALIGAQGGSLSASDGQFTLTVPAGALSANTNISIQPITNEGPLGVGAAYRLQPEGLTFAVPVKLTFSYTTEMLTGIPEDFLWIITQADDGSWNALLKSEVNAAAKTVSVATTHFSDWAAGKFIDLSLTPASTKVMKGDAIQLIITGFSPNDEEDELVPLAPITSESDDLVPLTRIPPVESRMMTFKVKEWTLNGSAAPVSNSNGQLESSKNTATYTAPDKIPSVNPVAVSVELEASNKEGRKLKYLLTSNITVVDSDLYLSVTVDGQTHVYYQYGYNGTIPPNGNDISIANSGLSDEDVLEIVGTRVEGSINLIDGFALAVKSPTKGTRSLVCFNNDGDDDMSFAIGQQTGYLLSYTKRTPMPNDYCDTEYMCGETSITFLEDPKDEEGYVRGSFSGKLYEDKTEFGISCQSPIEHAVSGEFRLVRAN
;
A
#
# COMPACT_ATOMS: atom_id res chain seq x y z
N MET A 1 -82.60 -11.59 -17.48
CA MET A 1 -82.54 -12.98 -17.95
C MET A 1 -82.03 -13.83 -16.79
N LYS A 2 -82.88 -14.74 -16.27
CA LYS A 2 -82.70 -15.87 -15.31
C LYS A 2 -81.40 -15.89 -14.45
N THR A 3 -81.44 -15.57 -13.15
CA THR A 3 -81.64 -16.43 -11.94
C THR A 3 -80.61 -17.55 -11.66
N PHE A 4 -79.95 -17.51 -10.48
CA PHE A 4 -79.77 -18.59 -9.46
C PHE A 4 -78.91 -18.06 -8.27
N ARG A 5 -79.49 -17.73 -7.08
CA ARG A 5 -79.50 -18.44 -5.76
C ARG A 5 -78.13 -19.00 -5.27
N VAL A 6 -77.48 -18.42 -4.25
CA VAL A 6 -77.61 -18.55 -2.76
C VAL A 6 -77.24 -19.93 -2.18
N SER A 7 -76.25 -19.97 -1.28
CA SER A 7 -76.37 -20.67 0.02
C SER A 7 -75.38 -20.14 1.07
N THR A 8 -75.94 -19.77 2.23
CA THR A 8 -75.29 -19.51 3.52
C THR A 8 -75.29 -20.80 4.37
N SER A 9 -74.33 -20.93 5.28
CA SER A 9 -74.34 -21.82 6.47
C SER A 9 -73.04 -21.53 7.24
N THR A 10 -72.90 -21.35 8.55
CA THR A 10 -73.75 -21.39 9.75
C THR A 10 -72.79 -20.98 10.90
N SER A 11 -73.18 -20.06 11.78
CA SER A 11 -72.60 -19.94 13.13
C SER A 11 -73.21 -21.04 14.04
N PRO A 12 -72.62 -21.39 15.21
CA PRO A 12 -72.98 -20.65 16.42
C PRO A 12 -72.00 -20.68 17.66
N ARG A 13 -72.23 -19.70 18.55
CA ARG A 13 -72.11 -19.71 20.05
C ARG A 13 -70.72 -19.71 20.70
N LEU A 14 -70.33 -18.62 21.40
CA LEU A 14 -70.60 -18.26 22.81
C LEU A 14 -70.21 -19.33 23.85
N ARG A 15 -69.18 -19.05 24.68
CA ARG A 15 -69.32 -18.85 26.15
C ARG A 15 -67.96 -18.72 26.90
N THR A 16 -67.87 -17.64 27.67
CA THR A 16 -67.37 -17.52 29.07
C THR A 16 -66.19 -18.38 29.56
N GLY A 17 -65.11 -17.68 29.90
CA GLY A 17 -64.55 -17.60 31.26
C GLY A 17 -63.76 -18.79 31.80
N CYS A 18 -62.46 -18.57 32.06
CA CYS A 18 -61.88 -18.91 33.35
C CYS A 18 -60.53 -18.20 33.53
N ALA A 19 -60.45 -17.40 34.59
CA ALA A 19 -59.25 -16.76 35.08
C ALA A 19 -58.25 -17.80 35.58
N TRP A 20 -57.03 -17.77 35.09
CA TRP A 20 -55.87 -18.36 35.77
C TRP A 20 -54.86 -17.27 36.08
N MET A 21 -54.91 -16.88 37.35
CA MET A 21 -53.92 -16.14 38.09
C MET A 21 -52.60 -16.91 38.04
N PHE A 22 -51.57 -16.36 37.40
CA PHE A 22 -50.20 -16.72 37.72
C PHE A 22 -49.44 -15.43 38.01
N THR A 23 -49.30 -15.19 39.32
CA THR A 23 -48.33 -14.32 39.98
C THR A 23 -46.97 -14.37 39.28
N LEU A 24 -46.63 -13.30 38.56
CA LEU A 24 -45.24 -13.04 38.17
C LEU A 24 -44.56 -12.39 39.37
N ALA A 25 -43.77 -13.18 40.08
CA ALA A 25 -42.94 -12.72 41.18
C ALA A 25 -41.96 -11.66 40.66
N MET A 26 -42.02 -10.46 41.24
CA MET A 26 -40.94 -9.48 41.16
C MET A 26 -39.68 -10.09 41.78
N VAL A 27 -38.81 -10.62 40.93
CA VAL A 27 -37.41 -10.85 41.29
C VAL A 27 -36.68 -9.55 40.97
N LEU A 28 -36.35 -8.79 42.01
CA LEU A 28 -35.30 -7.78 41.96
C LEU A 28 -33.97 -8.51 41.75
N ALA A 29 -33.69 -8.87 40.50
CA ALA A 29 -32.35 -9.22 40.09
C ALA A 29 -31.59 -7.90 39.94
N SER A 30 -30.92 -7.51 41.01
CA SER A 30 -29.70 -6.72 40.95
C SER A 30 -28.78 -7.42 39.96
N CYS A 31 -28.74 -6.96 38.71
CA CYS A 31 -27.58 -7.22 37.88
C CYS A 31 -26.43 -6.48 38.55
N SER A 32 -25.68 -7.21 39.39
CA SER A 32 -24.27 -6.95 39.57
C SER A 32 -23.68 -6.74 38.18
N ASP A 33 -22.92 -5.66 38.00
CA ASP A 33 -22.10 -5.44 36.82
C ASP A 33 -21.43 -6.77 36.48
N ALA A 34 -21.95 -7.43 35.44
CA ALA A 34 -21.25 -8.56 34.87
C ALA A 34 -19.98 -7.94 34.33
N ASP A 35 -18.85 -8.35 34.91
CA ASP A 35 -17.50 -8.01 34.48
C ASP A 35 -17.46 -8.07 32.95
N ASN A 36 -17.67 -6.92 32.31
CA ASN A 36 -17.19 -6.72 30.95
C ASN A 36 -15.69 -6.94 31.10
N PRO A 37 -15.09 -7.91 30.39
CA PRO A 37 -13.65 -7.94 30.33
C PRO A 37 -13.25 -6.56 29.80
N SER A 38 -12.63 -5.78 30.69
CA SER A 38 -11.92 -4.56 30.31
C SER A 38 -11.14 -4.90 29.04
N PRO A 39 -11.20 -4.09 27.97
CA PRO A 39 -10.33 -4.34 26.83
C PRO A 39 -8.91 -4.39 27.40
N SER A 40 -8.27 -5.56 27.29
CA SER A 40 -6.87 -5.71 27.64
C SER A 40 -6.10 -4.69 26.82
N PRO A 41 -5.41 -3.71 27.43
CA PRO A 41 -4.53 -2.85 26.68
C PRO A 41 -3.27 -3.66 26.41
N GLN A 42 -3.10 -4.20 25.20
CA GLN A 42 -1.81 -4.56 24.61
C GLN A 42 -2.01 -5.21 23.24
N HIS A 43 -1.63 -4.51 22.19
CA HIS A 43 -1.02 -5.19 21.05
C HIS A 43 0.30 -4.48 20.76
N ASN A 44 1.31 -4.92 21.50
CA ASN A 44 2.69 -4.47 21.51
C ASN A 44 3.60 -5.59 20.95
N ASP A 45 3.05 -6.46 20.12
CA ASP A 45 3.78 -7.64 19.65
C ASP A 45 4.87 -7.20 18.66
N PRO A 46 6.13 -7.64 18.85
CA PRO A 46 7.23 -7.28 17.96
C PRO A 46 6.97 -7.77 16.53
N VAL A 47 7.40 -7.00 15.53
CA VAL A 47 7.37 -7.43 14.13
C VAL A 47 8.28 -8.65 13.96
N ILE A 48 7.70 -9.78 13.51
CA ILE A 48 8.42 -11.01 13.20
C ILE A 48 8.49 -11.18 11.68
N THR A 49 9.67 -11.46 11.16
CA THR A 49 9.88 -11.78 9.74
C THR A 49 10.68 -13.08 9.59
N GLY A 50 10.78 -13.59 8.35
CA GLY A 50 11.73 -14.65 8.04
C GLY A 50 13.18 -14.18 8.12
N GLU A 51 14.12 -15.12 8.06
CA GLU A 51 15.54 -14.83 7.90
C GLU A 51 15.86 -14.26 6.52
N GLY A 52 16.88 -13.40 6.44
CA GLY A 52 17.38 -12.89 5.17
C GLY A 52 18.04 -13.98 4.30
N THR A 53 17.79 -13.91 3.00
CA THR A 53 18.34 -14.85 2.01
C THR A 53 19.66 -14.33 1.43
N PRO A 54 20.70 -15.16 1.24
CA PRO A 54 21.97 -14.71 0.67
C PRO A 54 21.81 -14.06 -0.71
N ASN A 55 22.41 -12.89 -0.90
CA ASN A 55 22.34 -12.12 -2.15
C ASN A 55 23.69 -11.52 -2.59
N GLY A 56 24.80 -12.02 -2.04
CA GLY A 56 26.17 -11.65 -2.40
C GLY A 56 27.15 -12.77 -2.12
N GLU A 57 28.44 -12.54 -2.34
CA GLU A 57 29.49 -13.52 -1.99
C GLU A 57 30.00 -13.27 -0.57
N PRO A 58 30.33 -14.32 0.21
CA PRO A 58 30.88 -14.14 1.55
C PRO A 58 32.34 -13.69 1.50
N THR A 59 32.71 -12.73 2.36
CA THR A 59 34.12 -12.43 2.65
C THR A 59 34.52 -13.08 3.97
N SER A 60 35.75 -13.62 4.07
CA SER A 60 36.24 -14.25 5.31
C SER A 60 37.67 -13.85 5.65
N ALA A 61 37.99 -13.79 6.95
CA ALA A 61 39.34 -13.57 7.44
C ALA A 61 39.59 -14.28 8.79
N LEU A 62 40.83 -14.74 8.99
CA LEU A 62 41.29 -15.26 10.27
C LEU A 62 41.71 -14.09 11.17
N ILE A 63 40.94 -13.81 12.23
CA ILE A 63 41.19 -12.71 13.17
C ILE A 63 41.55 -13.26 14.54
N GLY A 64 42.64 -12.77 15.14
CA GLY A 64 43.14 -13.21 16.45
C GLY A 64 43.09 -12.13 17.52
N ALA A 65 43.81 -12.35 18.62
CA ALA A 65 43.82 -11.45 19.78
C ALA A 65 44.34 -10.03 19.49
N GLN A 66 45.06 -9.81 18.39
CA GLN A 66 45.50 -8.48 17.95
C GLN A 66 44.36 -7.64 17.33
N GLY A 67 43.19 -8.24 17.11
CA GLY A 67 42.10 -7.60 16.39
C GLY A 67 42.33 -7.57 14.88
N GLY A 68 41.47 -6.84 14.17
CA GLY A 68 41.50 -6.71 12.72
C GLY A 68 40.25 -6.06 12.17
N SER A 69 40.16 -5.95 10.85
CA SER A 69 38.96 -5.49 10.15
C SER A 69 38.63 -6.40 8.99
N LEU A 70 37.34 -6.49 8.66
CA LEU A 70 36.82 -7.25 7.54
C LEU A 70 35.67 -6.46 6.90
N SER A 71 35.69 -6.33 5.57
CA SER A 71 34.63 -5.64 4.82
C SER A 71 33.85 -6.65 4.00
N ALA A 72 32.55 -6.38 3.83
CA ALA A 72 31.68 -7.15 2.94
C ALA A 72 32.14 -6.98 1.47
N SER A 73 31.77 -7.94 0.63
CA SER A 73 32.15 -7.97 -0.79
C SER A 73 31.63 -6.78 -1.60
N ASP A 74 30.54 -6.16 -1.14
CA ASP A 74 29.90 -4.99 -1.74
C ASP A 74 30.52 -3.66 -1.28
N GLY A 75 31.43 -3.68 -0.30
CA GLY A 75 32.05 -2.48 0.28
C GLY A 75 31.11 -1.63 1.16
N GLN A 76 29.88 -2.07 1.39
CA GLN A 76 28.85 -1.30 2.08
C GLN A 76 28.80 -1.58 3.59
N PHE A 77 29.51 -2.60 4.06
CA PHE A 77 29.63 -2.94 5.47
C PHE A 77 31.07 -3.26 5.87
N THR A 78 31.44 -2.84 7.07
CA THR A 78 32.75 -3.15 7.68
C THR A 78 32.60 -3.52 9.14
N LEU A 79 33.18 -4.66 9.51
CA LEU A 79 33.41 -5.12 10.87
C LEU A 79 34.81 -4.70 11.33
N THR A 80 34.90 -4.08 12.51
CA THR A 80 36.17 -3.80 13.19
C THR A 80 36.21 -4.53 14.52
N VAL A 81 37.18 -5.42 14.67
CA VAL A 81 37.44 -6.21 15.88
C VAL A 81 38.62 -5.58 16.63
N PRO A 82 38.43 -5.01 17.83
CA PRO A 82 39.54 -4.42 18.58
C PRO A 82 40.46 -5.50 19.16
N ALA A 83 41.69 -5.11 19.50
CA ALA A 83 42.61 -5.98 20.21
C ALA A 83 42.00 -6.45 21.54
N GLY A 84 42.18 -7.72 21.88
CA GLY A 84 41.62 -8.35 23.08
C GLY A 84 40.15 -8.76 23.00
N ALA A 85 39.43 -8.46 21.89
CA ALA A 85 38.05 -8.92 21.71
C ALA A 85 37.94 -10.45 21.60
N LEU A 86 38.95 -11.08 20.99
CA LEU A 86 39.08 -12.53 20.80
C LEU A 86 40.28 -13.06 21.59
N SER A 87 40.13 -14.24 22.20
CA SER A 87 41.21 -14.93 22.93
C SER A 87 42.04 -15.87 22.04
N ALA A 88 41.52 -16.24 20.86
CA ALA A 88 42.16 -17.13 19.89
C ALA A 88 41.84 -16.72 18.45
N ASN A 89 42.62 -17.25 17.50
CA ASN A 89 42.37 -17.05 16.07
C ASN A 89 41.03 -17.68 15.69
N THR A 90 40.12 -16.87 15.16
CA THR A 90 38.76 -17.25 14.78
C THR A 90 38.55 -16.89 13.31
N ASN A 91 37.97 -17.81 12.53
CA ASN A 91 37.58 -17.51 11.15
C ASN A 91 36.26 -16.74 11.17
N ILE A 92 36.31 -15.46 10.81
CA ILE A 92 35.17 -14.55 10.80
C ILE A 92 34.71 -14.38 9.36
N SER A 93 33.41 -14.42 9.11
CA SER A 93 32.84 -14.14 7.78
C SER A 93 31.70 -13.13 7.82
N ILE A 94 31.51 -12.46 6.69
CA ILE A 94 30.43 -11.51 6.42
C ILE A 94 29.76 -11.92 5.12
N GLN A 95 28.44 -12.10 5.14
CA GLN A 95 27.64 -12.50 3.99
C GLN A 95 26.51 -11.49 3.76
N PRO A 96 26.44 -10.79 2.62
CA PRO A 96 25.27 -10.00 2.26
C PRO A 96 24.01 -10.88 2.13
N ILE A 97 22.90 -10.42 2.70
CA ILE A 97 21.58 -11.07 2.69
C ILE A 97 20.46 -10.06 2.34
N THR A 98 19.27 -10.55 2.02
CA THR A 98 18.06 -9.71 1.91
C THR A 98 17.74 -9.06 3.26
N ASN A 99 17.29 -7.81 3.21
CA ASN A 99 16.93 -7.05 4.41
C ASN A 99 15.46 -7.26 4.72
N GLU A 100 15.17 -8.19 5.64
CA GLU A 100 13.81 -8.47 6.13
C GLU A 100 13.43 -7.56 7.32
N GLY A 101 14.31 -6.63 7.71
CA GLY A 101 14.09 -5.77 8.85
C GLY A 101 12.96 -4.76 8.61
N PRO A 102 12.09 -4.51 9.61
CA PRO A 102 11.10 -3.45 9.53
C PRO A 102 11.80 -2.11 9.29
N LEU A 103 11.32 -1.37 8.29
CA LEU A 103 11.92 -0.10 7.84
C LEU A 103 13.41 -0.24 7.43
N GLY A 104 13.81 -1.41 6.94
CA GLY A 104 15.15 -1.69 6.45
C GLY A 104 15.63 -0.69 5.39
N VAL A 105 16.92 -0.33 5.48
CA VAL A 105 17.61 0.54 4.52
C VAL A 105 18.78 -0.22 3.94
N GLY A 106 18.80 -0.38 2.62
CA GLY A 106 19.87 -1.11 1.93
C GLY A 106 19.93 -2.59 2.31
N ALA A 107 21.11 -3.19 2.18
CA ALA A 107 21.35 -4.60 2.46
C ALA A 107 21.46 -4.90 3.95
N ALA A 108 21.25 -6.18 4.29
CA ALA A 108 21.56 -6.75 5.60
C ALA A 108 22.77 -7.69 5.48
N TYR A 109 23.39 -8.04 6.61
CA TYR A 109 24.59 -8.86 6.66
C TYR A 109 24.49 -9.91 7.75
N ARG A 110 24.79 -11.15 7.37
CA ARG A 110 24.96 -12.28 8.28
C ARG A 110 26.42 -12.36 8.71
N LEU A 111 26.65 -12.32 10.01
CA LEU A 111 27.97 -12.43 10.62
C LEU A 111 28.17 -13.82 11.23
N GLN A 112 29.30 -14.47 10.96
CA GLN A 112 29.59 -15.80 11.49
C GLN A 112 30.98 -15.86 12.15
N PRO A 113 31.17 -16.75 13.15
CA PRO A 113 30.20 -17.73 13.67
C PRO A 113 29.16 -17.12 14.62
N GLU A 114 27.92 -17.59 14.50
CA GLU A 114 26.84 -17.26 15.42
C GLU A 114 27.12 -17.80 16.83
N GLY A 115 26.56 -17.15 17.85
CA GLY A 115 26.80 -17.48 19.26
C GLY A 115 28.19 -17.10 19.78
N LEU A 116 29.05 -16.49 18.95
CA LEU A 116 30.33 -15.92 19.37
C LEU A 116 30.10 -14.72 20.30
N THR A 117 30.74 -14.74 21.48
CA THR A 117 30.75 -13.61 22.41
C THR A 117 32.12 -12.94 22.45
N PHE A 118 32.16 -11.62 22.31
CA PHE A 118 33.41 -10.83 22.36
C PHE A 118 33.68 -10.27 23.75
N ALA A 119 34.94 -10.33 24.20
CA ALA A 119 35.35 -9.76 25.49
C ALA A 119 35.42 -8.22 25.47
N VAL A 120 35.61 -7.65 24.28
CA VAL A 120 35.57 -6.21 24.00
C VAL A 120 34.61 -6.03 22.83
N PRO A 121 33.63 -5.10 22.90
CA PRO A 121 32.66 -4.91 21.83
C PRO A 121 33.32 -4.65 20.47
N VAL A 122 32.83 -5.33 19.44
CA VAL A 122 33.23 -5.09 18.04
C VAL A 122 32.38 -3.97 17.45
N LYS A 123 32.93 -3.24 16.49
CA LYS A 123 32.24 -2.14 15.81
C LYS A 123 31.73 -2.59 14.45
N LEU A 124 30.43 -2.46 14.23
CA LEU A 124 29.78 -2.64 12.93
C LEU A 124 29.59 -1.28 12.29
N THR A 125 29.91 -1.14 11.00
CA THR A 125 29.76 0.12 10.26
C THR A 125 29.10 -0.14 8.93
N PHE A 126 27.94 0.47 8.71
CA PHE A 126 27.19 0.45 7.45
C PHE A 126 27.41 1.78 6.73
N SER A 127 27.68 1.72 5.43
CA SER A 127 27.71 2.87 4.53
C SER A 127 26.33 3.08 3.92
N TYR A 128 25.90 4.33 3.79
CA TYR A 128 24.64 4.67 3.11
C TYR A 128 24.86 5.73 2.04
N THR A 129 23.95 5.79 1.06
CA THR A 129 23.89 6.90 0.11
C THR A 129 22.58 7.67 0.28
N THR A 130 22.53 8.89 -0.24
CA THR A 130 21.32 9.73 -0.17
C THR A 130 20.15 9.08 -0.90
N GLU A 131 20.40 8.33 -1.97
CA GLU A 131 19.38 7.62 -2.75
C GLU A 131 18.68 6.54 -1.93
N MET A 132 19.42 5.82 -1.08
CA MET A 132 18.87 4.79 -0.19
C MET A 132 17.90 5.36 0.86
N LEU A 133 18.02 6.65 1.18
CA LEU A 133 17.19 7.28 2.20
C LEU A 133 15.83 7.74 1.66
N THR A 134 15.67 7.90 0.33
CA THR A 134 14.37 8.25 -0.29
C THR A 134 13.66 9.43 0.39
N GLY A 135 14.41 10.47 0.77
CA GLY A 135 13.88 11.67 1.44
C GLY A 135 13.85 11.62 2.98
N ILE A 136 14.43 10.58 3.56
CA ILE A 136 14.45 10.37 5.01
C ILE A 136 15.69 11.05 5.60
N PRO A 137 15.55 11.79 6.70
CA PRO A 137 16.70 12.36 7.39
C PRO A 137 17.68 11.26 7.83
N GLU A 138 18.96 11.44 7.52
CA GLU A 138 20.02 10.51 7.93
C GLU A 138 20.11 10.34 9.47
N ASP A 139 19.65 11.34 10.22
CA ASP A 139 19.52 11.28 11.68
C ASP A 139 18.53 10.21 12.18
N PHE A 140 17.68 9.68 11.29
CA PHE A 140 16.69 8.65 11.63
C PHE A 140 17.22 7.23 11.47
N LEU A 141 18.44 7.08 10.94
CA LEU A 141 19.08 5.79 10.77
C LEU A 141 19.44 5.15 12.12
N TRP A 142 19.27 3.84 12.18
CA TRP A 142 19.79 2.99 13.23
C TRP A 142 20.25 1.64 12.66
N ILE A 143 20.88 0.84 13.49
CA ILE A 143 21.20 -0.55 13.20
C ILE A 143 20.24 -1.43 14.00
N ILE A 144 19.67 -2.41 13.32
CA ILE A 144 18.76 -3.41 13.85
C ILE A 144 19.37 -4.81 13.69
N THR A 145 18.92 -5.72 14.53
CA THR A 145 19.31 -7.12 14.49
C THR A 145 18.10 -8.03 14.73
N GLN A 146 18.11 -9.18 14.07
CA GLN A 146 17.09 -10.19 14.24
C GLN A 146 17.50 -11.16 15.35
N ALA A 147 16.59 -11.41 16.29
CA ALA A 147 16.75 -12.45 17.30
C ALA A 147 16.32 -13.83 16.76
N ASP A 148 16.69 -14.90 17.49
CA ASP A 148 16.44 -16.29 17.11
C ASP A 148 14.95 -16.63 16.88
N ASP A 149 14.02 -15.88 17.48
CA ASP A 149 12.57 -16.02 17.30
C ASP A 149 12.01 -15.24 16.09
N GLY A 150 12.89 -14.59 15.32
CA GLY A 150 12.55 -13.78 14.16
C GLY A 150 12.11 -12.34 14.51
N SER A 151 12.05 -11.99 15.80
CA SER A 151 11.75 -10.62 16.25
C SER A 151 12.93 -9.69 15.97
N TRP A 152 12.62 -8.42 15.70
CA TRP A 152 13.63 -7.40 15.44
C TRP A 152 13.87 -6.51 16.65
N ASN A 153 15.14 -6.44 17.03
CA ASN A 153 15.62 -5.55 18.06
C ASN A 153 16.43 -4.43 17.44
N ALA A 154 16.32 -3.25 18.03
CA ALA A 154 17.04 -2.10 17.55
C ALA A 154 18.04 -1.56 18.55
N LEU A 155 19.23 -1.21 18.04
CA LEU A 155 20.32 -0.81 18.90
C LEU A 155 20.36 0.70 19.07
N LEU A 156 20.00 1.12 20.28
CA LEU A 156 19.86 2.53 20.65
C LEU A 156 21.20 3.32 20.65
N LYS A 157 22.34 2.62 20.61
CA LYS A 157 23.69 3.21 20.52
C LYS A 157 24.20 3.37 19.08
N SER A 158 23.31 3.32 18.09
CA SER A 158 23.67 3.60 16.71
C SER A 158 24.13 5.04 16.55
N GLU A 159 25.32 5.24 15.97
CA GLU A 159 25.96 6.53 15.73
C GLU A 159 25.99 6.84 14.24
N VAL A 160 25.33 7.93 13.84
CA VAL A 160 25.35 8.43 12.46
C VAL A 160 26.51 9.41 12.29
N ASN A 161 27.36 9.16 11.30
CA ASN A 161 28.37 10.09 10.82
C ASN A 161 27.98 10.61 9.43
N ALA A 162 27.30 11.76 9.40
CA ALA A 162 26.85 12.44 8.19
C ALA A 162 27.98 12.75 7.19
N ALA A 163 29.17 13.11 7.69
CA ALA A 163 30.30 13.49 6.86
C ALA A 163 30.93 12.27 6.17
N ALA A 164 31.01 11.14 6.88
CA ALA A 164 31.50 9.87 6.34
C ALA A 164 30.41 9.05 5.64
N LYS A 165 29.14 9.45 5.75
CA LYS A 165 27.96 8.72 5.27
C LYS A 165 27.88 7.28 5.81
N THR A 166 28.06 7.15 7.13
CA THR A 166 27.99 5.86 7.82
C THR A 166 27.09 5.88 9.05
N VAL A 167 26.52 4.73 9.38
CA VAL A 167 25.90 4.44 10.68
C VAL A 167 26.66 3.29 11.33
N SER A 168 26.95 3.39 12.62
CA SER A 168 27.76 2.37 13.31
C SER A 168 27.27 2.04 14.70
N VAL A 169 27.54 0.82 15.16
CA VAL A 169 27.17 0.37 16.51
C VAL A 169 28.23 -0.56 17.08
N ALA A 170 28.34 -0.61 18.40
CA ALA A 170 29.15 -1.59 19.10
C ALA A 170 28.28 -2.77 19.55
N THR A 171 28.74 -4.00 19.33
CA THR A 171 28.05 -5.23 19.77
C THR A 171 29.03 -6.22 20.38
N THR A 172 28.53 -7.15 21.19
CA THR A 172 29.30 -8.24 21.80
C THR A 172 28.96 -9.60 21.20
N HIS A 173 28.08 -9.66 20.20
CA HIS A 173 27.67 -10.91 19.55
C HIS A 173 27.47 -10.75 18.04
N PHE A 174 27.35 -11.89 17.35
CA PHE A 174 26.96 -11.98 15.96
C PHE A 174 25.56 -12.58 15.80
N SER A 175 24.92 -12.19 14.70
CA SER A 175 23.54 -12.51 14.28
C SER A 175 23.37 -11.93 12.87
N ASP A 176 22.13 -11.73 12.41
CA ASP A 176 21.82 -10.92 11.24
C ASP A 176 21.68 -9.44 11.62
N TRP A 177 22.30 -8.57 10.83
CA TRP A 177 22.39 -7.13 11.09
C TRP A 177 21.96 -6.34 9.87
N ALA A 178 21.12 -5.34 10.07
CA ALA A 178 20.69 -4.45 9.01
C ALA A 178 20.77 -2.99 9.46
N ALA A 179 20.94 -2.08 8.51
CA ALA A 179 20.54 -0.70 8.72
C ALA A 179 19.02 -0.60 8.56
N GLY A 180 18.40 0.28 9.34
CA GLY A 180 16.98 0.59 9.26
C GLY A 180 16.70 2.02 9.69
N LYS A 181 15.43 2.30 9.98
CA LYS A 181 15.00 3.59 10.53
C LYS A 181 14.25 3.38 11.82
N PHE A 182 14.48 4.25 12.81
CA PHE A 182 13.73 4.17 14.08
C PHE A 182 12.34 4.79 13.98
N ILE A 183 12.10 5.61 12.95
CA ILE A 183 10.80 6.19 12.66
C ILE A 183 10.67 6.41 11.15
N ASP A 184 9.53 6.03 10.59
CA ASP A 184 9.12 6.37 9.22
C ASP A 184 7.69 6.89 9.32
N LEU A 185 7.58 8.19 9.59
CA LEU A 185 6.28 8.83 9.71
C LEU A 185 5.70 9.03 8.33
N SER A 186 4.47 8.61 8.15
CA SER A 186 3.71 8.83 6.93
C SER A 186 2.34 9.38 7.28
N LEU A 187 1.74 10.10 6.33
CA LEU A 187 0.36 10.52 6.42
C LEU A 187 -0.49 9.51 5.67
N THR A 188 -1.38 8.81 6.37
CA THR A 188 -2.22 7.76 5.79
C THR A 188 -3.65 8.26 5.60
N PRO A 189 -4.25 8.09 4.40
CA PRO A 189 -3.60 7.63 3.17
C PRO A 189 -2.66 8.69 2.57
N ALA A 190 -1.57 8.26 1.94
CA ALA A 190 -0.61 9.16 1.27
C ALA A 190 -1.20 9.79 -0.01
N SER A 191 -2.12 9.08 -0.65
CA SER A 191 -2.98 9.62 -1.69
C SER A 191 -4.32 8.90 -1.69
N THR A 192 -5.38 9.59 -2.07
CA THR A 192 -6.73 9.00 -2.11
C THR A 192 -7.67 9.82 -3.00
N LYS A 193 -8.83 9.24 -3.32
CA LYS A 193 -9.94 9.94 -3.97
C LYS A 193 -11.07 10.11 -2.95
N VAL A 194 -11.67 11.29 -2.88
CA VAL A 194 -12.80 11.60 -1.99
C VAL A 194 -13.91 12.23 -2.82
N MET A 195 -15.15 11.79 -2.65
CA MET A 195 -16.28 12.40 -3.34
C MET A 195 -16.55 13.80 -2.80
N LYS A 196 -17.09 14.70 -3.64
CA LYS A 196 -17.56 16.02 -3.16
C LYS A 196 -18.49 15.87 -1.96
N GLY A 197 -18.32 16.73 -0.95
CA GLY A 197 -19.10 16.70 0.29
C GLY A 197 -18.72 15.58 1.27
N ASP A 198 -17.99 14.55 0.83
CA ASP A 198 -17.52 13.48 1.71
C ASP A 198 -16.28 13.91 2.51
N ALA A 199 -16.02 13.17 3.58
CA ALA A 199 -14.88 13.38 4.45
C ALA A 199 -13.99 12.15 4.53
N ILE A 200 -12.70 12.38 4.74
CA ILE A 200 -11.73 11.35 5.07
C ILE A 200 -10.93 11.79 6.29
N GLN A 201 -10.60 10.82 7.14
CA GLN A 201 -9.64 11.01 8.22
C GLN A 201 -8.23 10.66 7.73
N LEU A 202 -7.31 11.57 8.02
CA LEU A 202 -5.87 11.42 7.82
C LEU A 202 -5.23 11.15 9.18
N ILE A 203 -4.30 10.20 9.21
CA ILE A 203 -3.63 9.78 10.44
C ILE A 203 -2.14 9.75 10.20
N ILE A 204 -1.37 10.32 11.14
CA ILE A 204 0.08 10.15 11.15
C ILE A 204 0.38 8.73 11.67
N THR A 205 0.94 7.90 10.82
CA THR A 205 1.31 6.51 11.11
C THR A 205 2.83 6.37 11.21
N GLY A 206 3.31 5.41 12.00
CA GLY A 206 4.75 5.15 12.20
C GLY A 206 4.99 4.02 13.20
N PHE A 207 6.20 3.93 13.76
CA PHE A 207 6.53 2.99 14.83
C PHE A 207 7.04 3.74 16.06
N SER A 208 6.65 3.29 17.25
CA SER A 208 7.16 3.78 18.53
C SER A 208 7.83 2.63 19.28
N PRO A 209 8.96 2.87 19.96
CA PRO A 209 9.49 1.91 20.91
C PRO A 209 8.58 1.86 22.16
N ASN A 210 8.53 0.72 22.88
CA ASN A 210 7.80 0.56 24.16
C ASN A 210 8.66 0.91 25.37
N ASP A 211 8.06 1.55 26.40
CA ASP A 211 8.71 2.01 27.65
C ASP A 211 9.11 0.79 28.51
N GLU A 212 10.20 0.11 28.13
CA GLU A 212 10.92 -0.79 29.03
C GLU A 212 12.43 -0.49 28.99
N GLU A 213 13.02 -0.44 30.19
CA GLU A 213 14.38 0.01 30.49
C GLU A 213 15.46 -1.00 30.06
N ASP A 214 15.52 -1.40 28.78
CA ASP A 214 16.53 -2.34 28.27
C ASP A 214 17.26 -1.85 27.00
N GLU A 215 18.46 -2.40 26.76
CA GLU A 215 19.35 -2.05 25.65
C GLU A 215 18.80 -2.46 24.26
N LEU A 216 17.76 -3.31 24.24
CA LEU A 216 17.04 -3.80 23.06
C LEU A 216 15.55 -3.50 23.23
N VAL A 217 14.95 -2.80 22.27
CA VAL A 217 13.54 -2.41 22.35
C VAL A 217 12.76 -2.91 21.13
N PRO A 218 11.64 -3.63 21.32
CA PRO A 218 10.78 -4.06 20.23
C PRO A 218 10.06 -2.86 19.57
N LEU A 219 9.89 -2.93 18.25
CA LEU A 219 9.15 -1.94 17.45
C LEU A 219 7.64 -2.23 17.46
N ALA A 220 6.83 -1.27 17.90
CA ALA A 220 5.36 -1.37 17.84
C ALA A 220 4.75 -0.28 16.92
N PRO A 221 3.71 -0.60 16.12
CA PRO A 221 3.05 0.37 15.24
C PRO A 221 2.24 1.42 16.03
N ILE A 222 2.30 2.69 15.61
CA ILE A 222 1.48 3.79 16.15
C ILE A 222 0.05 3.64 15.59
N THR A 223 -0.96 3.59 16.46
CA THR A 223 -2.39 3.47 16.09
C THR A 223 -3.19 4.70 16.49
N SER A 224 -4.45 4.79 16.01
CA SER A 224 -5.35 5.95 16.23
C SER A 224 -5.74 6.19 17.69
N GLU A 225 -5.46 5.26 18.60
CA GLU A 225 -5.81 5.37 20.03
C GLU A 225 -4.66 5.87 20.91
N SER A 226 -3.44 5.99 20.38
CA SER A 226 -2.31 6.54 21.12
C SER A 226 -2.24 8.06 20.93
N ASP A 227 -2.60 8.80 21.97
CA ASP A 227 -2.51 10.26 22.04
C ASP A 227 -1.06 10.81 22.05
N ASP A 228 -0.09 9.90 22.17
CA ASP A 228 1.31 10.20 22.42
C ASP A 228 2.17 9.86 21.20
N LEU A 229 2.61 10.89 20.47
CA LEU A 229 3.82 10.81 19.63
C LEU A 229 5.07 10.94 20.51
N VAL A 230 5.11 10.19 21.61
CA VAL A 230 6.12 10.33 22.66
C VAL A 230 7.17 9.24 22.49
N PRO A 231 8.38 9.58 22.04
CA PRO A 231 9.54 8.75 22.28
C PRO A 231 9.86 8.64 23.77
N LEU A 232 10.30 7.44 24.12
CA LEU A 232 10.58 6.92 25.46
C LEU A 232 11.56 7.72 26.31
N THR A 233 11.50 7.39 27.61
CA THR A 233 12.23 7.91 28.78
C THR A 233 13.78 7.81 28.74
N ARG A 234 14.43 8.31 29.81
CA ARG A 234 15.86 8.71 29.89
C ARG A 234 16.86 7.56 29.66
N ILE A 235 17.54 7.60 28.52
CA ILE A 235 18.84 6.92 28.32
C ILE A 235 19.94 7.98 28.15
N PRO A 236 21.06 7.92 28.91
CA PRO A 236 22.21 8.80 28.72
C PRO A 236 23.33 8.14 27.88
N PRO A 237 24.01 8.88 26.99
CA PRO A 237 23.46 9.90 26.11
C PRO A 237 23.68 9.52 24.65
N VAL A 238 22.66 9.72 23.83
CA VAL A 238 22.91 10.38 22.55
C VAL A 238 22.04 11.63 22.57
N GLU A 239 22.48 12.64 23.31
CA GLU A 239 21.78 13.92 23.40
C GLU A 239 21.59 14.57 22.02
N SER A 240 22.37 14.13 21.02
CA SER A 240 22.28 14.51 19.62
C SER A 240 21.16 13.81 18.82
N ARG A 241 20.58 12.70 19.30
CA ARG A 241 19.50 11.98 18.58
C ARG A 241 18.15 12.69 18.68
N MET A 242 17.40 12.69 17.57
CA MET A 242 16.03 13.19 17.55
C MET A 242 15.13 12.26 18.38
N MET A 243 14.65 12.77 19.51
CA MET A 243 13.95 12.00 20.55
C MET A 243 12.69 12.74 21.01
N THR A 244 12.08 13.59 20.19
CA THR A 244 10.80 14.22 20.49
C THR A 244 10.17 14.60 19.17
N PHE A 245 8.95 14.15 18.89
CA PHE A 245 8.23 14.45 17.66
C PHE A 245 6.95 15.20 18.01
N LYS A 246 6.81 16.42 17.50
CA LYS A 246 5.64 17.26 17.77
C LYS A 246 4.95 17.64 16.49
N VAL A 247 3.63 17.45 16.45
CA VAL A 247 2.78 18.08 15.44
C VAL A 247 2.80 19.58 15.68
N LYS A 248 3.20 20.34 14.65
CA LYS A 248 3.25 21.79 14.69
C LYS A 248 2.01 22.41 14.08
N GLU A 249 1.70 22.03 12.85
CA GLU A 249 0.65 22.68 12.07
C GLU A 249 0.13 21.76 10.98
N TRP A 250 -1.18 21.70 10.83
CA TRP A 250 -1.85 21.08 9.70
C TRP A 250 -2.23 22.15 8.69
N THR A 251 -2.13 21.87 7.39
CA THR A 251 -2.46 22.81 6.33
C THR A 251 -3.22 22.15 5.18
N LEU A 252 -4.14 22.90 4.55
CA LEU A 252 -4.82 22.54 3.31
C LEU A 252 -4.35 23.49 2.20
N ASN A 253 -3.63 22.97 1.20
CA ASN A 253 -2.96 23.78 0.17
C ASN A 253 -2.17 24.95 0.77
N GLY A 254 -1.46 24.69 1.89
CA GLY A 254 -0.68 25.67 2.63
C GLY A 254 -1.49 26.61 3.54
N SER A 255 -2.82 26.52 3.59
CA SER A 255 -3.65 27.28 4.53
C SER A 255 -3.78 26.54 5.86
N ALA A 256 -3.40 27.17 6.97
CA ALA A 256 -3.39 26.56 8.31
C ALA A 256 -4.78 26.14 8.79
N ALA A 257 -4.88 24.95 9.37
CA ALA A 257 -6.09 24.42 10.01
C ALA A 257 -6.35 25.09 11.39
N PRO A 258 -7.62 25.24 11.81
CA PRO A 258 -8.83 24.89 11.07
C PRO A 258 -9.06 25.86 9.89
N VAL A 259 -9.42 25.31 8.72
CA VAL A 259 -9.66 26.10 7.51
C VAL A 259 -10.88 25.56 6.77
N SER A 260 -11.66 26.46 6.17
CA SER A 260 -12.78 26.14 5.28
C SER A 260 -12.78 27.14 4.11
N ASN A 261 -12.48 26.66 2.91
CA ASN A 261 -12.40 27.49 1.70
C ASN A 261 -12.81 26.69 0.43
N SER A 262 -12.54 27.22 -0.76
CA SER A 262 -12.90 26.57 -2.04
C SER A 262 -12.21 25.22 -2.29
N ASN A 263 -11.19 24.86 -1.51
CA ASN A 263 -10.49 23.58 -1.59
C ASN A 263 -11.05 22.54 -0.58
N GLY A 264 -12.03 22.92 0.24
CA GLY A 264 -12.62 22.07 1.27
C GLY A 264 -12.44 22.62 2.68
N GLN A 265 -12.75 21.78 3.66
CA GLN A 265 -12.57 22.02 5.09
C GLN A 265 -11.52 21.07 5.64
N LEU A 266 -10.66 21.56 6.53
CA LEU A 266 -9.69 20.76 7.27
C LEU A 266 -9.77 21.11 8.75
N GLU A 267 -10.08 20.11 9.56
CA GLU A 267 -10.07 20.18 11.03
C GLU A 267 -9.02 19.21 11.56
N SER A 268 -8.18 19.64 12.50
CA SER A 268 -7.12 18.81 13.05
C SER A 268 -7.36 18.48 14.52
N SER A 269 -6.93 17.29 14.91
CA SER A 269 -6.92 16.81 16.29
C SER A 269 -5.65 15.99 16.51
N LYS A 270 -4.64 16.61 17.15
CA LYS A 270 -3.33 16.01 17.46
C LYS A 270 -2.67 15.37 16.21
N ASN A 271 -2.52 14.05 16.21
CA ASN A 271 -1.93 13.23 15.15
C ASN A 271 -2.92 12.88 14.02
N THR A 272 -4.14 13.41 14.06
CA THR A 272 -5.16 13.20 13.03
C THR A 272 -5.66 14.51 12.46
N ALA A 273 -6.21 14.47 11.25
CA ALA A 273 -7.01 15.54 10.70
C ALA A 273 -8.13 14.99 9.82
N THR A 274 -9.28 15.64 9.84
CA THR A 274 -10.42 15.32 8.97
C THR A 274 -10.46 16.33 7.85
N TYR A 275 -10.28 15.86 6.62
CA TYR A 275 -10.52 16.64 5.41
C TYR A 275 -11.95 16.37 4.93
N THR A 276 -12.72 17.42 4.68
CA THR A 276 -14.04 17.36 4.03
C THR A 276 -13.96 18.04 2.68
N ALA A 277 -14.26 17.28 1.62
CA ALA A 277 -14.26 17.78 0.26
C ALA A 277 -15.38 18.82 0.05
N PRO A 278 -15.14 19.89 -0.71
CA PRO A 278 -16.18 20.87 -1.01
C PRO A 278 -17.23 20.29 -1.96
N ASP A 279 -18.42 20.93 -2.02
CA ASP A 279 -19.51 20.53 -2.94
C ASP A 279 -19.19 20.72 -4.44
N LYS A 280 -18.08 21.39 -4.75
CA LYS A 280 -17.59 21.61 -6.11
C LYS A 280 -16.13 21.19 -6.20
N ILE A 281 -15.75 20.52 -7.27
CA ILE A 281 -14.35 20.16 -7.52
C ILE A 281 -13.47 21.42 -7.46
N PRO A 282 -12.42 21.46 -6.61
CA PRO A 282 -11.50 22.59 -6.51
C PRO A 282 -10.79 22.88 -7.84
N SER A 283 -10.43 24.14 -8.09
CA SER A 283 -9.67 24.52 -9.29
C SER A 283 -8.25 23.95 -9.32
N VAL A 284 -7.71 23.58 -8.15
CA VAL A 284 -6.46 22.84 -8.00
C VAL A 284 -6.80 21.49 -7.37
N ASN A 285 -6.70 20.43 -8.16
CA ASN A 285 -7.08 19.07 -7.81
C ASN A 285 -6.01 18.11 -8.37
N PRO A 286 -5.31 17.29 -7.56
CA PRO A 286 -5.53 17.02 -6.14
C PRO A 286 -5.27 18.22 -5.22
N VAL A 287 -5.96 18.26 -4.08
CA VAL A 287 -5.59 19.13 -2.96
C VAL A 287 -4.52 18.46 -2.12
N ALA A 288 -3.62 19.24 -1.56
CA ALA A 288 -2.59 18.78 -0.63
C ALA A 288 -3.04 19.05 0.81
N VAL A 289 -3.13 18.01 1.62
CA VAL A 289 -3.17 18.15 3.08
C VAL A 289 -1.80 17.82 3.64
N SER A 290 -1.19 18.77 4.34
CA SER A 290 0.16 18.60 4.88
C SER A 290 0.19 18.80 6.39
N VAL A 291 1.12 18.13 7.08
CA VAL A 291 1.41 18.35 8.50
C VAL A 291 2.90 18.61 8.71
N GLU A 292 3.21 19.76 9.31
CA GLU A 292 4.56 20.07 9.79
C GLU A 292 4.79 19.35 11.12
N LEU A 293 5.88 18.59 11.16
CA LEU A 293 6.42 17.94 12.33
C LEU A 293 7.73 18.61 12.74
N GLU A 294 7.92 18.77 14.04
CA GLU A 294 9.19 19.19 14.64
C GLU A 294 9.78 17.99 15.38
N ALA A 295 10.93 17.53 14.91
CA ALA A 295 11.77 16.61 15.65
C ALA A 295 12.79 17.42 16.47
N SER A 296 13.05 17.05 17.73
CA SER A 296 14.06 17.72 18.55
C SER A 296 14.87 16.73 19.38
N ASN A 297 16.11 17.12 19.70
CA ASN A 297 17.01 16.36 20.57
C ASN A 297 17.27 17.09 21.90
N LYS A 298 17.99 16.45 22.83
CA LYS A 298 18.31 17.03 24.15
C LYS A 298 19.34 18.17 24.08
N GLU A 299 20.15 18.20 23.02
CA GLU A 299 21.08 19.30 22.71
C GLU A 299 20.37 20.56 22.17
N GLY A 300 19.06 20.49 21.93
CA GLY A 300 18.26 21.61 21.42
C GLY A 300 18.28 21.79 19.90
N ARG A 301 18.91 20.86 19.15
CA ARG A 301 18.77 20.80 17.69
C ARG A 301 17.33 20.44 17.35
N LYS A 302 16.80 21.13 16.35
CA LYS A 302 15.46 20.92 15.81
C LYS A 302 15.54 20.62 14.33
N LEU A 303 14.72 19.70 13.88
CA LEU A 303 14.52 19.35 12.49
C LEU A 303 13.04 19.52 12.16
N LYS A 304 12.76 20.17 11.04
CA LYS A 304 11.41 20.25 10.49
C LYS A 304 11.24 19.16 9.45
N TYR A 305 10.08 18.52 9.45
CA TYR A 305 9.70 17.53 8.46
C TYR A 305 8.24 17.73 8.06
N LEU A 306 7.93 17.59 6.78
CA LEU A 306 6.59 17.84 6.25
C LEU A 306 6.05 16.55 5.64
N LEU A 307 4.95 16.05 6.19
CA LEU A 307 4.19 14.97 5.57
C LEU A 307 3.11 15.58 4.68
N THR A 308 2.80 14.95 3.55
CA THR A 308 1.75 15.43 2.64
C THR A 308 0.93 14.26 2.12
N SER A 309 -0.39 14.43 2.12
CA SER A 309 -1.37 13.57 1.46
C SER A 309 -1.99 14.31 0.28
N ASN A 310 -2.04 13.66 -0.87
CA ASN A 310 -2.68 14.19 -2.07
C ASN A 310 -4.09 13.61 -2.23
N ILE A 311 -5.10 14.45 -2.05
CA ILE A 311 -6.51 14.06 -2.09
C ILE A 311 -7.13 14.57 -3.39
N THR A 312 -7.53 13.66 -4.26
CA THR A 312 -8.27 13.99 -5.47
C THR A 312 -9.76 14.06 -5.18
N VAL A 313 -10.35 15.25 -5.30
CA VAL A 313 -11.80 15.43 -5.16
C VAL A 313 -12.48 14.99 -6.46
N VAL A 314 -13.42 14.07 -6.39
CA VAL A 314 -14.11 13.50 -7.55
C VAL A 314 -15.62 13.69 -7.44
N ASP A 315 -16.30 13.71 -8.58
CA ASP A 315 -17.77 13.68 -8.61
C ASP A 315 -18.34 12.29 -8.29
N SER A 316 -17.56 11.22 -8.55
CA SER A 316 -17.94 9.82 -8.37
C SER A 316 -16.71 8.99 -7.97
N ASP A 317 -16.87 8.06 -7.03
CA ASP A 317 -15.86 7.05 -6.70
C ASP A 317 -15.88 5.84 -7.66
N LEU A 318 -16.80 5.84 -8.63
CA LEU A 318 -16.90 4.84 -9.69
C LEU A 318 -16.10 5.27 -10.91
N TYR A 319 -15.00 4.58 -11.17
CA TYR A 319 -14.04 4.94 -12.21
C TYR A 319 -13.38 3.72 -12.86
N LEU A 320 -12.82 3.98 -14.03
CA LEU A 320 -11.84 3.15 -14.71
C LEU A 320 -10.64 4.04 -15.04
N SER A 321 -9.46 3.66 -14.58
CA SER A 321 -8.19 4.31 -14.92
C SER A 321 -7.36 3.36 -15.76
N VAL A 322 -6.89 3.84 -16.91
CA VAL A 322 -6.09 3.08 -17.88
C VAL A 322 -4.83 3.88 -18.18
N THR A 323 -3.67 3.32 -17.90
CA THR A 323 -2.38 3.90 -18.24
C THR A 323 -1.78 3.11 -19.39
N VAL A 324 -1.49 3.79 -20.50
CA VAL A 324 -0.81 3.22 -21.67
C VAL A 324 0.47 4.01 -21.92
N ASP A 325 1.61 3.33 -21.97
CA ASP A 325 2.95 3.95 -22.13
C ASP A 325 3.22 5.14 -21.19
N GLY A 326 2.72 5.04 -19.95
CA GLY A 326 2.86 6.08 -18.93
C GLY A 326 1.87 7.25 -19.04
N GLN A 327 1.00 7.26 -20.07
CA GLN A 327 -0.09 8.23 -20.18
C GLN A 327 -1.38 7.67 -19.59
N THR A 328 -1.96 8.38 -18.61
CA THR A 328 -3.17 7.94 -17.90
C THR A 328 -4.44 8.56 -18.48
N HIS A 329 -5.43 7.70 -18.72
CA HIS A 329 -6.78 7.99 -19.20
C HIS A 329 -7.77 7.58 -18.10
N VAL A 330 -8.69 8.47 -17.75
CA VAL A 330 -9.66 8.24 -16.67
C VAL A 330 -11.08 8.40 -17.19
N TYR A 331 -11.91 7.40 -16.90
CA TYR A 331 -13.31 7.30 -17.25
C TYR A 331 -14.14 7.16 -15.97
N TYR A 332 -15.37 7.68 -15.97
CA TYR A 332 -16.25 7.64 -14.80
C TYR A 332 -17.57 6.99 -15.12
N GLN A 333 -18.10 6.18 -14.21
CA GLN A 333 -19.44 5.65 -14.34
C GLN A 333 -20.45 6.64 -13.76
N TYR A 334 -21.46 6.97 -14.57
CA TYR A 334 -22.55 7.87 -14.22
C TYR A 334 -23.85 7.09 -13.98
N GLY A 335 -24.80 7.68 -13.26
CA GLY A 335 -26.16 7.13 -13.10
C GLY A 335 -26.37 6.11 -11.97
N TYR A 336 -25.34 5.41 -11.49
CA TYR A 336 -25.46 4.49 -10.34
C TYR A 336 -25.45 5.21 -8.98
N ASN A 337 -24.67 6.29 -8.86
CA ASN A 337 -24.60 7.14 -7.66
C ASN A 337 -25.31 8.50 -7.85
N GLY A 338 -26.27 8.60 -8.78
CA GLY A 338 -27.03 9.84 -9.03
C GLY A 338 -26.24 10.97 -9.70
N THR A 339 -25.04 10.70 -10.21
CA THR A 339 -24.22 11.67 -10.93
C THR A 339 -24.65 11.79 -12.39
N ILE A 340 -24.65 13.03 -12.88
CA ILE A 340 -24.90 13.38 -14.28
C ILE A 340 -23.54 13.73 -14.91
N PRO A 341 -23.28 13.36 -16.17
CA PRO A 341 -22.08 13.78 -16.88
C PRO A 341 -21.86 15.30 -16.81
N PRO A 342 -20.63 15.80 -16.56
CA PRO A 342 -20.34 17.22 -16.41
C PRO A 342 -20.74 18.07 -17.62
N ASN A 343 -20.57 17.51 -18.84
CA ASN A 343 -21.01 18.07 -20.11
C ASN A 343 -21.58 16.93 -20.97
N GLY A 344 -22.79 17.07 -21.51
CA GLY A 344 -23.38 16.06 -22.41
C GLY A 344 -22.71 15.99 -23.79
N ASN A 345 -21.88 16.97 -24.14
CA ASN A 345 -21.14 16.99 -25.40
C ASN A 345 -19.72 16.43 -25.28
N ASP A 346 -19.10 16.52 -24.10
CA ASP A 346 -17.74 16.05 -23.84
C ASP A 346 -17.78 15.10 -22.65
N ILE A 347 -17.73 13.80 -22.92
CA ILE A 347 -18.03 12.76 -21.93
C ILE A 347 -16.87 11.78 -21.87
N SER A 348 -16.35 11.53 -20.66
CA SER A 348 -15.50 10.37 -20.34
C SER A 348 -16.31 9.40 -19.48
N ILE A 349 -16.88 8.36 -20.10
CA ILE A 349 -17.78 7.41 -19.44
C ILE A 349 -17.13 6.04 -19.30
N ALA A 350 -17.36 5.39 -18.16
CA ALA A 350 -17.08 3.99 -17.91
C ALA A 350 -18.38 3.23 -17.65
N ASN A 351 -18.48 1.99 -18.11
CA ASN A 351 -19.55 1.08 -17.74
C ASN A 351 -18.97 -0.31 -17.51
N SER A 352 -19.67 -1.12 -16.72
CA SER A 352 -19.41 -2.54 -16.59
C SER A 352 -20.72 -3.31 -16.65
N GLY A 353 -20.71 -4.51 -17.24
CA GLY A 353 -21.86 -5.41 -17.30
C GLY A 353 -21.41 -6.86 -17.39
N LEU A 354 -22.28 -7.79 -17.02
CA LEU A 354 -22.04 -9.24 -17.17
C LEU A 354 -23.06 -9.80 -18.15
N SER A 355 -22.59 -10.41 -19.23
CA SER A 355 -23.47 -11.00 -20.23
C SER A 355 -24.06 -12.34 -19.77
N ASP A 356 -25.13 -12.78 -20.44
CA ASP A 356 -25.73 -14.11 -20.23
C ASP A 356 -24.76 -15.27 -20.50
N GLU A 357 -23.67 -15.01 -21.23
CA GLU A 357 -22.62 -15.98 -21.52
C GLU A 357 -21.49 -15.97 -20.48
N ASP A 358 -21.68 -15.36 -19.32
CA ASP A 358 -20.67 -15.29 -18.24
C ASP A 358 -19.39 -14.52 -18.66
N VAL A 359 -19.56 -13.45 -19.44
CA VAL A 359 -18.48 -12.54 -19.84
C VAL A 359 -18.68 -11.21 -19.15
N LEU A 360 -17.72 -10.82 -18.29
CA LEU A 360 -17.68 -9.47 -17.73
C LEU A 360 -17.08 -8.53 -18.75
N GLU A 361 -17.81 -7.49 -19.09
CA GLU A 361 -17.36 -6.39 -19.93
C GLU A 361 -17.12 -5.15 -19.09
N ILE A 362 -16.01 -4.45 -19.35
CA ILE A 362 -15.69 -3.13 -18.84
C ILE A 362 -15.33 -2.25 -20.03
N VAL A 363 -16.02 -1.13 -20.20
CA VAL A 363 -15.83 -0.24 -21.34
C VAL A 363 -15.63 1.19 -20.84
N GLY A 364 -14.55 1.82 -21.30
CA GLY A 364 -14.27 3.24 -21.16
C GLY A 364 -14.41 3.93 -22.52
N THR A 365 -15.04 5.10 -22.57
CA THR A 365 -15.17 5.87 -23.81
C THR A 365 -15.08 7.35 -23.52
N ARG A 366 -14.20 8.05 -24.25
CA ARG A 366 -14.08 9.51 -24.19
C ARG A 366 -14.43 10.12 -25.54
N VAL A 367 -15.45 10.98 -25.55
CA VAL A 367 -15.89 11.72 -26.74
C VAL A 367 -15.83 13.23 -26.51
N GLU A 368 -15.58 13.98 -27.58
CA GLU A 368 -15.66 15.45 -27.62
C GLU A 368 -16.67 15.87 -28.70
N GLY A 369 -17.45 16.92 -28.45
CA GLY A 369 -18.44 17.45 -29.41
C GLY A 369 -19.52 16.45 -29.84
N SER A 370 -19.88 15.51 -28.96
CA SER A 370 -20.88 14.45 -29.12
C SER A 370 -20.58 13.33 -30.13
N ILE A 371 -19.56 13.44 -30.98
CA ILE A 371 -19.27 12.44 -32.01
C ILE A 371 -17.78 12.10 -32.20
N ASN A 372 -16.86 12.91 -31.67
CA ASN A 372 -15.43 12.67 -31.88
C ASN A 372 -14.90 11.78 -30.77
N LEU A 373 -14.69 10.49 -31.07
CA LEU A 373 -13.97 9.58 -30.17
C LEU A 373 -12.55 10.10 -29.99
N ILE A 374 -12.17 10.38 -28.75
CA ILE A 374 -10.83 10.80 -28.36
C ILE A 374 -9.99 9.58 -27.98
N ASP A 375 -10.54 8.73 -27.12
CA ASP A 375 -9.99 7.42 -26.79
C ASP A 375 -11.07 6.49 -26.25
N GLY A 376 -10.75 5.20 -26.23
CA GLY A 376 -11.63 4.17 -25.68
C GLY A 376 -10.85 2.97 -25.18
N PHE A 377 -11.45 2.27 -24.24
CA PHE A 377 -10.93 1.05 -23.66
C PHE A 377 -12.04 0.00 -23.60
N ALA A 378 -11.73 -1.25 -23.91
CA ALA A 378 -12.64 -2.35 -23.69
C ALA A 378 -11.88 -3.54 -23.09
N LEU A 379 -12.52 -4.23 -22.17
CA LEU A 379 -12.03 -5.44 -21.53
C LEU A 379 -13.19 -6.42 -21.43
N ALA A 380 -12.97 -7.64 -21.88
CA ALA A 380 -13.89 -8.76 -21.76
C ALA A 380 -13.18 -9.90 -21.04
N VAL A 381 -13.80 -10.44 -19.98
CA VAL A 381 -13.23 -11.55 -19.21
C VAL A 381 -14.28 -12.64 -19.06
N LYS A 382 -13.98 -13.82 -19.60
CA LYS A 382 -14.83 -15.01 -19.51
C LYS A 382 -14.70 -15.65 -18.15
N SER A 383 -15.83 -16.05 -17.56
CA SER A 383 -15.89 -16.71 -16.25
C SER A 383 -15.09 -15.97 -15.18
N PRO A 384 -15.40 -14.68 -14.94
CA PRO A 384 -14.61 -13.83 -14.06
C PRO A 384 -14.77 -14.29 -12.61
N THR A 385 -13.68 -14.34 -11.84
CA THR A 385 -13.66 -14.79 -10.44
C THR A 385 -12.67 -13.98 -9.63
N LYS A 386 -12.92 -13.83 -8.32
CA LYS A 386 -11.98 -13.20 -7.39
C LYS A 386 -10.57 -13.81 -7.49
N GLY A 387 -9.55 -12.96 -7.43
CA GLY A 387 -8.13 -13.33 -7.51
C GLY A 387 -7.47 -12.89 -8.82
N THR A 388 -6.19 -13.25 -8.97
CA THR A 388 -5.37 -12.90 -10.13
C THR A 388 -5.36 -14.02 -11.15
N ARG A 389 -5.50 -13.68 -12.43
CA ARG A 389 -5.31 -14.61 -13.57
C ARG A 389 -4.71 -13.91 -14.77
N SER A 390 -4.06 -14.68 -15.62
CA SER A 390 -3.71 -14.25 -16.98
C SER A 390 -4.95 -14.24 -17.86
N LEU A 391 -5.00 -13.28 -18.79
CA LEU A 391 -6.00 -13.26 -19.85
C LEU A 391 -5.59 -14.22 -20.96
N VAL A 392 -6.57 -14.93 -21.52
CA VAL A 392 -6.36 -15.89 -22.61
C VAL A 392 -7.27 -15.54 -23.77
N CYS A 393 -6.65 -15.16 -24.89
CA CYS A 393 -7.34 -14.70 -26.09
C CYS A 393 -8.01 -15.83 -26.86
N PHE A 394 -8.96 -15.46 -27.74
CA PHE A 394 -9.65 -16.37 -28.66
C PHE A 394 -8.73 -17.33 -29.44
N ASN A 395 -7.63 -16.80 -29.98
CA ASN A 395 -6.70 -17.60 -30.79
C ASN A 395 -5.85 -18.60 -29.98
N ASN A 396 -6.02 -18.65 -28.66
CA ASN A 396 -5.28 -19.53 -27.74
C ASN A 396 -6.24 -20.32 -26.83
N ASP A 397 -7.40 -20.73 -27.36
CA ASP A 397 -8.46 -21.48 -26.67
C ASP A 397 -9.07 -20.76 -25.44
N GLY A 398 -8.98 -19.42 -25.38
CA GLY A 398 -9.66 -18.59 -24.39
C GLY A 398 -10.76 -17.71 -25.00
N ASP A 399 -11.43 -16.91 -24.18
CA ASP A 399 -12.50 -15.99 -24.61
C ASP A 399 -12.31 -14.58 -24.03
N ASP A 400 -11.11 -14.27 -23.53
CA ASP A 400 -10.79 -12.95 -22.98
C ASP A 400 -10.33 -11.99 -24.08
N ASP A 401 -10.60 -10.70 -23.91
CA ASP A 401 -10.12 -9.65 -24.82
C ASP A 401 -9.79 -8.37 -24.05
N MET A 402 -8.86 -7.58 -24.59
CA MET A 402 -8.57 -6.25 -24.11
C MET A 402 -8.14 -5.39 -25.29
N SER A 403 -8.69 -4.19 -25.36
CA SER A 403 -8.30 -3.20 -26.38
C SER A 403 -8.27 -1.79 -25.83
N PHE A 404 -7.39 -0.98 -26.41
CA PHE A 404 -7.33 0.45 -26.19
C PHE A 404 -7.20 1.16 -27.53
N ALA A 405 -7.90 2.28 -27.72
CA ALA A 405 -7.85 3.03 -28.96
C ALA A 405 -7.67 4.52 -28.71
N ILE A 406 -6.94 5.19 -29.60
CA ILE A 406 -6.81 6.65 -29.65
C ILE A 406 -7.41 7.13 -30.98
N GLY A 407 -8.43 7.98 -30.90
CA GLY A 407 -9.19 8.39 -32.05
C GLY A 407 -9.94 7.24 -32.73
N GLN A 408 -10.14 7.34 -34.04
CA GLN A 408 -10.84 6.32 -34.85
C GLN A 408 -9.89 5.38 -35.63
N GLN A 409 -8.57 5.50 -35.49
CA GLN A 409 -7.61 4.93 -36.45
C GLN A 409 -6.63 3.91 -35.87
N THR A 410 -6.38 3.92 -34.56
CA THR A 410 -5.39 3.01 -33.94
C THR A 410 -6.01 2.29 -32.75
N GLY A 411 -6.01 0.96 -32.80
CA GLY A 411 -6.36 0.08 -31.69
C GLY A 411 -5.16 -0.78 -31.29
N TYR A 412 -4.82 -0.76 -30.00
CA TYR A 412 -3.92 -1.69 -29.36
C TYR A 412 -4.76 -2.87 -28.87
N LEU A 413 -4.40 -4.09 -29.27
CA LEU A 413 -5.17 -5.29 -28.98
C LEU A 413 -4.36 -6.28 -28.15
N LEU A 414 -5.04 -7.07 -27.33
CA LEU A 414 -4.42 -8.16 -26.58
C LEU A 414 -3.98 -9.28 -27.52
N SER A 415 -4.83 -9.66 -28.47
CA SER A 415 -4.48 -10.61 -29.53
C SER A 415 -3.68 -9.93 -30.63
N TYR A 416 -2.61 -10.55 -31.10
CA TYR A 416 -1.75 -9.96 -32.14
C TYR A 416 -1.20 -11.02 -33.10
N THR A 417 -0.75 -10.59 -34.27
CA THR A 417 -0.12 -11.48 -35.27
C THR A 417 1.39 -11.28 -35.26
N LYS A 418 2.14 -12.25 -34.77
CA LYS A 418 3.60 -12.26 -34.88
C LYS A 418 3.99 -12.59 -36.32
N ARG A 419 4.90 -11.81 -36.88
CA ARG A 419 5.35 -11.93 -38.27
C ARG A 419 6.84 -12.24 -38.31
N THR A 420 7.20 -13.34 -38.97
CA THR A 420 8.60 -13.77 -39.13
C THR A 420 8.98 -13.73 -40.62
N PRO A 421 9.95 -12.90 -41.00
CA PRO A 421 10.44 -12.85 -42.39
C PRO A 421 11.05 -14.18 -42.83
N MET A 422 10.66 -14.65 -44.01
CA MET A 422 11.15 -15.88 -44.63
C MET A 422 11.87 -15.59 -45.96
N PRO A 423 12.72 -16.51 -46.45
CA PRO A 423 13.31 -16.40 -47.79
C PRO A 423 12.23 -16.28 -48.89
N ASN A 424 12.51 -15.49 -49.94
CA ASN A 424 11.61 -15.19 -51.08
C ASN A 424 10.45 -14.20 -50.79
N ASP A 425 10.67 -13.20 -49.93
CA ASP A 425 9.69 -12.16 -49.59
C ASP A 425 8.35 -12.72 -49.03
N TYR A 426 8.41 -13.92 -48.42
CA TYR A 426 7.28 -14.52 -47.72
C TYR A 426 7.32 -14.13 -46.24
N CYS A 427 6.14 -14.05 -45.63
CA CYS A 427 5.98 -13.75 -44.22
C CYS A 427 5.23 -14.89 -43.53
N ASP A 428 5.87 -15.53 -42.56
CA ASP A 428 5.19 -16.51 -41.71
C ASP A 428 4.45 -15.78 -40.59
N THR A 429 3.24 -16.24 -40.27
CA THR A 429 2.33 -15.56 -39.33
C THR A 429 1.86 -16.52 -38.26
N GLU A 430 1.99 -16.09 -37.00
CA GLU A 430 1.54 -16.83 -35.82
C GLU A 430 0.60 -15.94 -35.01
N TYR A 431 -0.58 -16.45 -34.66
CA TYR A 431 -1.51 -15.73 -33.79
C TYR A 431 -1.08 -15.90 -32.34
N MET A 432 -0.87 -14.79 -31.66
CA MET A 432 -0.37 -14.74 -30.30
C MET A 432 -1.36 -14.01 -29.40
N CYS A 433 -1.26 -14.30 -28.11
CA CYS A 433 -1.96 -13.56 -27.07
C CYS A 433 -0.95 -12.80 -26.22
N GLY A 434 -1.25 -11.55 -25.91
CA GLY A 434 -0.42 -10.69 -25.08
C GLY A 434 -0.32 -11.17 -23.63
N GLU A 435 0.83 -10.92 -23.03
CA GLU A 435 1.05 -11.19 -21.61
C GLU A 435 0.36 -10.11 -20.76
N THR A 436 -0.91 -10.36 -20.44
CA THR A 436 -1.70 -9.47 -19.59
C THR A 436 -2.40 -10.25 -18.50
N SER A 437 -2.39 -9.70 -17.28
CA SER A 437 -3.08 -10.26 -16.13
C SER A 437 -4.10 -9.28 -15.58
N ILE A 438 -5.11 -9.84 -14.93
CA ILE A 438 -6.16 -9.11 -14.22
C ILE A 438 -6.31 -9.69 -12.82
N THR A 439 -6.62 -8.83 -11.86
CA THR A 439 -6.92 -9.18 -10.48
C THR A 439 -8.28 -8.62 -10.10
N PHE A 440 -9.21 -9.47 -9.68
CA PHE A 440 -10.46 -9.05 -9.06
C PHE A 440 -10.35 -9.13 -7.53
N LEU A 441 -10.67 -8.04 -6.83
CA LEU A 441 -10.60 -7.96 -5.37
C LEU A 441 -11.82 -8.58 -4.68
N GLU A 442 -12.95 -8.56 -5.36
CA GLU A 442 -14.26 -9.08 -4.96
C GLU A 442 -14.77 -10.04 -6.04
N ASP A 443 -15.82 -10.82 -5.78
CA ASP A 443 -16.42 -11.66 -6.83
C ASP A 443 -17.22 -10.75 -7.78
N PRO A 444 -16.84 -10.62 -9.07
CA PRO A 444 -17.52 -9.72 -10.00
C PRO A 444 -18.94 -10.19 -10.36
N LYS A 445 -19.35 -11.39 -9.94
CA LYS A 445 -20.70 -11.93 -10.17
C LYS A 445 -21.72 -11.54 -9.11
N ASP A 446 -21.30 -10.92 -8.00
CA ASP A 446 -22.21 -10.49 -6.94
C ASP A 446 -23.18 -9.40 -7.45
N GLU A 447 -24.49 -9.66 -7.42
CA GLU A 447 -25.52 -8.81 -8.07
C GLU A 447 -25.70 -7.41 -7.43
N GLU A 448 -25.34 -7.27 -6.16
CA GLU A 448 -25.34 -6.00 -5.43
C GLU A 448 -23.92 -5.44 -5.26
N GLY A 449 -22.92 -6.10 -5.85
CA GLY A 449 -21.50 -5.89 -5.61
C GLY A 449 -20.82 -4.91 -6.54
N TYR A 450 -19.63 -4.45 -6.14
CA TYR A 450 -18.75 -3.67 -6.99
C TYR A 450 -17.90 -4.60 -7.86
N VAL A 451 -17.68 -4.19 -9.10
CA VAL A 451 -16.64 -4.75 -9.96
C VAL A 451 -15.35 -3.99 -9.65
N ARG A 452 -14.45 -4.60 -8.88
CA ARG A 452 -13.21 -3.97 -8.39
C ARG A 452 -11.99 -4.80 -8.71
N GLY A 453 -10.98 -4.14 -9.24
CA GLY A 453 -9.77 -4.84 -9.64
C GLY A 453 -8.71 -3.96 -10.28
N SER A 454 -7.67 -4.61 -10.73
CA SER A 454 -6.56 -4.02 -11.48
C SER A 454 -6.09 -4.95 -12.58
N PHE A 455 -5.42 -4.40 -13.58
CA PHE A 455 -4.80 -5.16 -14.66
C PHE A 455 -3.46 -4.57 -15.03
N SER A 456 -2.58 -5.41 -15.60
CA SER A 456 -1.28 -4.99 -16.11
C SER A 456 -0.78 -5.96 -17.16
N GLY A 457 -0.08 -5.46 -18.17
CA GLY A 457 0.44 -6.29 -19.24
C GLY A 457 0.82 -5.51 -20.48
N LYS A 458 0.53 -6.11 -21.64
CA LYS A 458 0.92 -5.63 -22.96
C LYS A 458 -0.25 -5.66 -23.91
N LEU A 459 -0.40 -4.59 -24.69
CA LEU A 459 -1.25 -4.53 -25.87
C LEU A 459 -0.38 -4.27 -27.10
N TYR A 460 -0.91 -4.59 -28.28
CA TYR A 460 -0.14 -4.59 -29.52
C TYR A 460 -0.82 -3.74 -30.60
N GLU A 461 -0.07 -2.80 -31.16
CA GLU A 461 -0.47 -2.00 -32.32
C GLU A 461 -0.08 -2.73 -33.61
N ASP A 462 -1.08 -3.16 -34.38
CA ASP A 462 -0.87 -3.78 -35.69
C ASP A 462 -1.38 -2.86 -36.81
N LYS A 463 -0.45 -2.30 -37.58
CA LYS A 463 -0.78 -1.39 -38.69
C LYS A 463 -0.98 -2.16 -39.98
N THR A 464 -1.85 -1.66 -40.85
CA THR A 464 -2.11 -2.28 -42.16
C THR A 464 -0.82 -2.49 -42.96
N GLU A 465 0.13 -1.55 -42.91
CA GLU A 465 1.43 -1.68 -43.57
C GLU A 465 2.32 -2.80 -43.03
N PHE A 466 2.14 -3.25 -41.78
CA PHE A 466 2.98 -4.28 -41.16
C PHE A 466 2.79 -5.66 -41.79
N GLY A 467 1.58 -5.94 -42.29
CA GLY A 467 1.34 -7.13 -43.11
C GLY A 467 2.13 -7.10 -44.42
N ILE A 468 2.28 -5.92 -45.03
CA ILE A 468 2.99 -5.73 -46.30
C ILE A 468 4.51 -5.80 -46.10
N SER A 469 5.02 -5.22 -45.01
CA SER A 469 6.46 -5.18 -44.71
C SER A 469 6.96 -6.38 -43.88
N CYS A 470 6.10 -7.36 -43.59
CA CYS A 470 6.38 -8.48 -42.69
C CYS A 470 6.95 -8.02 -41.32
N GLN A 471 6.34 -6.98 -40.76
CA GLN A 471 6.73 -6.40 -39.49
C GLN A 471 5.84 -6.94 -38.37
N SER A 472 6.45 -7.25 -37.22
CA SER A 472 5.69 -7.62 -36.03
C SER A 472 5.06 -6.37 -35.37
N PRO A 473 3.89 -6.50 -34.71
CA PRO A 473 3.22 -5.41 -34.01
C PRO A 473 4.09 -4.68 -33.00
N ILE A 474 3.80 -3.41 -32.77
CA ILE A 474 4.48 -2.61 -31.74
C ILE A 474 3.85 -2.93 -30.40
N GLU A 475 4.68 -3.18 -29.39
CA GLU A 475 4.26 -3.46 -28.03
C GLU A 475 4.03 -2.15 -27.24
N HIS A 476 2.92 -2.08 -26.51
CA HIS A 476 2.56 -0.99 -25.63
C HIS A 476 2.30 -1.52 -24.22
N ALA A 477 2.90 -0.87 -23.21
CA ALA A 477 2.69 -1.25 -21.83
C ALA A 477 1.32 -0.74 -21.37
N VAL A 478 0.51 -1.61 -20.78
CA VAL A 478 -0.81 -1.26 -20.24
C VAL A 478 -0.89 -1.60 -18.76
N SER A 479 -1.53 -0.72 -17.99
CA SER A 479 -1.95 -1.01 -16.62
C SER A 479 -3.21 -0.23 -16.27
N GLY A 480 -3.92 -0.65 -15.25
CA GLY A 480 -5.10 0.08 -14.82
C GLY A 480 -5.74 -0.47 -13.55
N GLU A 481 -6.67 0.31 -13.04
CA GLU A 481 -7.50 -0.02 -11.88
C GLU A 481 -8.93 0.42 -12.15
N PHE A 482 -9.89 -0.32 -11.60
CA PHE A 482 -11.30 -0.02 -11.76
C PHE A 482 -12.07 -0.28 -10.48
N ARG A 483 -13.07 0.56 -10.26
CA ARG A 483 -14.14 0.39 -9.28
C ARG A 483 -15.42 0.82 -9.97
N LEU A 484 -16.25 -0.13 -10.32
CA LEU A 484 -17.49 0.11 -11.05
C LEU A 484 -18.63 -0.61 -10.33
N VAL A 485 -19.86 -0.20 -10.61
CA VAL A 485 -21.05 -0.98 -10.30
C VAL A 485 -21.45 -1.72 -11.57
N ARG A 486 -21.78 -2.99 -11.43
CA ARG A 486 -22.25 -3.79 -12.57
C ARG A 486 -23.62 -3.30 -13.01
N ALA A 487 -23.75 -2.99 -14.29
CA ALA A 487 -25.05 -2.86 -14.91
C ALA A 487 -25.65 -4.24 -15.15
N ASN A 488 -26.87 -4.43 -14.65
CA ASN A 488 -27.66 -5.63 -14.88
C ASN A 488 -28.29 -5.63 -16.27
#